data_AF-A0A0L0CFK3-F1
#
_entry.id   AF-A0A0L0CFK3-F1
#
_cell.length_a   1.000
_cell.length_b   1.000
_cell.length_c   1.000
_cell.angle_alpha   90.00
_cell.angle_beta   90.00
_cell.angle_gamma   90.00
#
_symmetry.space_group_name_H-M   'P 1'
#
loop_
_entity.id
_entity.type
_entity.pdbx_description
1 polymer ?
#
loop_
_entity_poly.entity_id
_entity_poly.type
_entity_poly.pdbx_seq_one_letter_code
_entity_poly.pdbx_strand_id
1 'polypeptide(L)'
;MKNLFETSKHNLSTPNLHRLINAVARNFCSDLRSHMSKYTISTEGGKVLGNDILKFERLVVDEWGCGNDITEEFALLRSIVRLYTANHSLLASLLRDSHLSKITPSQLRGYLAQRVDFNPKTMQILFYNNNPRYLYNY
;
A
#
# COMPACT_ATOMS: atom_id res chain seq x y z
N MET A 1 -15.81 10.46 2.71
CA MET A 1 -15.65 10.06 1.28
C MET A 1 -16.99 9.88 0.55
N LYS A 2 -17.95 9.09 1.04
CA LYS A 2 -19.27 8.90 0.37
C LYS A 2 -20.00 10.22 0.03
N ASN A 3 -20.12 11.14 1.00
CA ASN A 3 -20.78 12.43 0.75
C ASN A 3 -20.11 13.28 -0.34
N LEU A 4 -18.77 13.19 -0.48
CA LEU A 4 -18.04 13.89 -1.53
C LEU A 4 -18.46 13.35 -2.90
N PHE A 5 -18.45 12.03 -3.07
CA PHE A 5 -18.82 11.39 -4.33
C PHE A 5 -20.26 11.71 -4.73
N GLU A 6 -21.23 11.55 -3.82
CA GLU A 6 -22.63 11.84 -4.12
C GLU A 6 -22.83 13.32 -4.49
N THR A 7 -22.25 14.24 -3.72
CA THR A 7 -22.35 15.68 -4.04
C THR A 7 -21.71 15.99 -5.40
N SER A 8 -20.53 15.45 -5.69
CA SER A 8 -19.86 15.65 -6.97
C SER A 8 -20.65 15.06 -8.13
N LYS A 9 -21.29 13.90 -7.94
CA LYS A 9 -22.11 13.24 -8.95
C LYS A 9 -23.32 14.08 -9.37
N HIS A 10 -23.90 14.83 -8.44
CA HIS A 10 -25.00 15.75 -8.74
C HIS A 10 -24.58 17.06 -9.39
N ASN A 11 -23.33 17.50 -9.21
CA ASN A 11 -22.87 18.84 -9.60
C ASN A 11 -21.86 18.85 -10.77
N LEU A 12 -21.33 17.70 -11.17
CA LEU A 12 -20.32 17.61 -12.24
C LEU A 12 -20.82 16.76 -13.41
N SER A 13 -20.38 17.12 -14.61
CA SER A 13 -20.51 16.24 -15.78
C SER A 13 -19.69 14.97 -15.58
N THR A 14 -20.09 13.86 -16.20
CA THR A 14 -19.42 12.55 -16.08
C THR A 14 -17.89 12.62 -16.30
N PRO A 15 -17.35 13.33 -17.31
CA PRO A 15 -15.91 13.43 -17.49
C PRO A 15 -15.20 14.16 -16.34
N ASN A 16 -15.82 15.21 -15.80
CA ASN A 16 -15.26 15.99 -14.69
C ASN A 16 -15.34 15.21 -13.38
N LEU A 17 -16.44 14.49 -13.15
CA LEU A 17 -16.59 13.58 -12.02
C LEU A 17 -15.48 12.51 -12.05
N HIS A 18 -15.29 11.82 -13.17
CA HIS A 18 -14.24 10.81 -13.29
C HIS A 18 -12.84 11.38 -13.03
N ARG A 19 -12.53 12.58 -13.54
CA ARG A 19 -11.24 13.23 -13.27
C ARG A 19 -11.05 13.53 -11.79
N LEU A 20 -12.05 14.11 -11.14
CA LEU A 20 -12.02 14.43 -9.72
C LEU A 20 -11.82 13.18 -8.87
N ILE A 21 -12.64 12.15 -9.10
CA ILE A 21 -12.63 10.95 -8.27
C ILE A 21 -11.32 10.17 -8.44
N ASN A 22 -10.79 10.05 -9.67
CA ASN A 22 -9.47 9.45 -9.87
C ASN A 22 -8.35 10.25 -9.18
N ALA A 23 -8.41 11.59 -9.18
CA ALA A 23 -7.43 12.40 -8.47
C ALA A 23 -7.51 12.21 -6.95
N VAL A 24 -8.72 12.20 -6.39
CA VAL A 24 -8.95 11.93 -4.96
C VAL A 24 -8.46 10.54 -4.58
N ALA A 25 -8.81 9.51 -5.35
CA ALA A 25 -8.39 8.13 -5.12
C ALA A 25 -6.87 7.99 -5.16
N ARG A 26 -6.20 8.58 -6.17
CA ARG A 26 -4.74 8.53 -6.29
C ARG A 26 -4.05 9.20 -5.11
N ASN A 27 -4.52 10.37 -4.70
CA ASN A 27 -3.97 11.09 -3.55
C ASN A 27 -4.21 10.31 -2.25
N PHE A 28 -5.41 9.73 -2.07
CA PHE A 28 -5.72 8.89 -0.93
C PHE A 28 -4.80 7.67 -0.83
N CYS A 29 -4.53 6.97 -1.94
CA CYS A 29 -3.56 5.87 -1.97
C CYS A 29 -2.14 6.36 -1.61
N SER A 30 -1.75 7.55 -2.07
CA SER A 30 -0.48 8.18 -1.69
C SER A 30 -0.39 8.45 -0.18
N ASP A 31 -1.45 9.01 0.40
CA ASP A 31 -1.52 9.33 1.82
C ASP A 31 -1.49 8.07 2.69
N LEU A 32 -2.19 7.01 2.28
CA LEU A 32 -2.14 5.70 2.94
C LEU A 32 -0.73 5.11 2.92
N ARG A 33 -0.03 5.16 1.79
CA ARG A 33 1.38 4.74 1.71
C ARG A 33 2.25 5.56 2.65
N SER A 34 2.09 6.88 2.65
CA SER A 34 2.84 7.77 3.55
C SER A 34 2.60 7.40 5.01
N HIS A 35 1.33 7.18 5.39
CA HIS A 35 0.94 6.76 6.73
C HIS A 35 1.62 5.44 7.13
N MET A 36 1.53 4.40 6.30
CA MET A 36 2.16 3.11 6.57
C MET A 36 3.68 3.20 6.75
N SER A 37 4.35 4.14 6.07
CA SER A 37 5.81 4.32 6.23
C SER A 37 6.24 5.08 7.49
N LYS A 38 5.31 5.73 8.19
CA LYS A 38 5.60 6.66 9.30
C LYS A 38 5.27 6.12 10.68
N TYR A 39 4.32 5.20 10.79
CA TYR A 39 3.82 4.73 12.08
C TYR A 39 4.11 3.26 12.28
N THR A 40 4.51 2.90 13.50
CA THR A 40 4.74 1.50 13.86
C THR A 40 3.44 0.71 13.90
N ILE A 41 3.42 -0.43 13.21
CA ILE A 41 2.24 -1.28 13.02
C ILE A 41 2.54 -2.69 13.58
N SER A 42 1.68 -3.16 14.48
CA SER A 42 1.67 -4.56 14.92
C SER A 42 1.01 -5.48 13.90
N THR A 43 1.18 -6.79 14.03
CA THR A 43 0.49 -7.76 13.18
C THR A 43 -1.03 -7.59 13.21
N GLU A 44 -1.60 -7.34 14.39
CA GLU A 44 -3.03 -7.12 14.63
C GLU A 44 -3.48 -5.80 13.99
N GLY A 45 -2.70 -4.73 14.17
CA GLY A 45 -2.96 -3.44 13.51
C GLY A 45 -2.91 -3.56 12.00
N GLY A 46 -1.97 -4.36 11.47
CA GLY A 46 -1.87 -4.66 10.04
C GLY A 46 -3.09 -5.40 9.50
N LYS A 47 -3.69 -6.33 10.26
CA LYS A 47 -4.93 -7.02 9.87
C LYS A 47 -6.11 -6.04 9.80
N VAL A 48 -6.24 -5.15 10.79
CA VAL A 48 -7.27 -4.09 10.78
C VAL A 48 -7.09 -3.18 9.57
N LEU A 49 -5.87 -2.71 9.34
CA LEU A 49 -5.52 -1.87 8.20
C LEU A 49 -5.83 -2.56 6.85
N GLY A 50 -5.53 -3.85 6.72
CA GLY A 50 -5.85 -4.63 5.52
C GLY A 50 -7.35 -4.70 5.24
N ASN A 51 -8.16 -4.92 6.28
CA ASN A 51 -9.63 -4.90 6.15
C ASN A 51 -10.15 -3.53 5.73
N ASP A 52 -9.58 -2.45 6.26
CA ASP A 52 -9.98 -1.10 5.89
C ASP A 52 -9.58 -0.75 4.46
N ILE A 53 -8.38 -1.15 4.01
CA ILE A 53 -7.96 -1.00 2.61
C ILE A 53 -8.91 -1.74 1.66
N LEU A 54 -9.33 -2.97 1.98
CA LEU A 54 -10.31 -3.70 1.17
C LEU A 54 -11.67 -3.00 1.09
N LYS A 55 -12.14 -2.40 2.20
CA LYS A 55 -13.38 -1.61 2.18
C LYS A 55 -13.24 -0.36 1.31
N PHE A 56 -12.10 0.32 1.38
CA PHE A 56 -11.83 1.48 0.53
C PHE A 56 -11.72 1.11 -0.94
N GLU A 57 -11.05 0.01 -1.28
CA GLU A 57 -10.95 -0.49 -2.64
C GLU A 57 -12.33 -0.78 -3.22
N ARG A 58 -13.19 -1.50 -2.49
CA ARG A 58 -14.57 -1.76 -2.93
C ARG A 58 -15.35 -0.47 -3.18
N LEU A 59 -15.23 0.51 -2.28
CA LEU A 59 -15.90 1.79 -2.46
C LEU A 59 -15.39 2.54 -3.71
N VAL A 60 -14.07 2.61 -3.90
CA VAL A 60 -13.47 3.43 -4.94
C VAL A 60 -13.52 2.76 -6.31
N VAL A 61 -13.27 1.45 -6.38
CA VAL A 61 -13.22 0.69 -7.64
C VAL A 61 -14.63 0.23 -8.03
N ASP A 62 -15.34 -0.45 -7.12
CA ASP A 62 -16.61 -1.09 -7.46
C ASP A 62 -17.78 -0.08 -7.47
N GLU A 63 -17.89 0.78 -6.44
CA GLU A 63 -19.00 1.74 -6.37
C GLU A 63 -18.77 3.01 -7.22
N TRP A 64 -17.54 3.53 -7.27
CA TRP A 64 -17.25 4.80 -7.96
C TRP A 64 -16.71 4.65 -9.38
N GLY A 65 -16.37 3.43 -9.81
CA GLY A 65 -15.92 3.13 -11.17
C GLY A 65 -14.54 3.69 -11.52
N CYS A 66 -13.62 3.77 -10.53
CA CYS A 66 -12.23 4.14 -10.82
C CYS A 66 -11.55 3.13 -11.75
N GLY A 67 -10.64 3.63 -12.59
CA GLY A 67 -9.95 2.82 -13.61
C GLY A 67 -8.85 1.91 -13.06
N ASN A 68 -8.33 1.05 -13.93
CA ASN A 68 -7.34 0.02 -13.60
C ASN A 68 -6.09 0.52 -12.86
N ASP A 69 -5.63 1.75 -13.14
CA ASP A 69 -4.48 2.35 -12.46
C ASP A 69 -4.71 2.44 -10.94
N ILE A 70 -5.94 2.75 -10.51
CA ILE A 70 -6.29 2.86 -9.09
C ILE A 70 -6.37 1.46 -8.46
N THR A 71 -6.92 0.48 -9.18
CA THR A 71 -6.94 -0.93 -8.76
C THR A 71 -5.53 -1.45 -8.51
N GLU A 72 -4.57 -1.11 -9.38
CA GLU A 72 -3.16 -1.47 -9.22
C GLU A 72 -2.50 -0.79 -8.00
N GLU A 73 -2.87 0.46 -7.69
CA GLU A 73 -2.43 1.15 -6.47
C GLU A 73 -2.99 0.44 -5.21
N PHE A 74 -4.25 0.01 -5.21
CA PHE A 74 -4.82 -0.79 -4.12
C PHE A 74 -4.17 -2.18 -4.00
N ALA A 75 -3.81 -2.83 -5.11
CA ALA A 75 -3.04 -4.06 -5.09
C ALA A 75 -1.67 -3.86 -4.42
N LEU A 76 -0.97 -2.77 -4.74
CA LEU A 76 0.27 -2.40 -4.05
C LEU A 76 0.07 -2.15 -2.56
N LEU A 77 -0.97 -1.40 -2.17
CA LEU A 77 -1.32 -1.16 -0.77
C LEU A 77 -1.52 -2.48 0.01
N ARG A 78 -2.25 -3.44 -0.57
CA ARG A 78 -2.45 -4.76 0.04
C ARG A 78 -1.14 -5.54 0.18
N SER A 79 -0.28 -5.50 -0.84
CA SER A 79 1.04 -6.14 -0.74
C SER A 79 1.93 -5.47 0.32
N ILE A 80 1.84 -4.15 0.51
CA ILE A 80 2.53 -3.46 1.62
C ILE A 80 1.95 -3.91 2.96
N VAL A 81 0.62 -4.02 3.11
CA VAL A 81 0.00 -4.52 4.36
C VAL A 81 0.48 -5.93 4.71
N ARG A 82 0.70 -6.79 3.70
CA ARG A 82 1.27 -8.12 3.89
C ARG A 82 2.66 -8.09 4.53
N LEU A 83 3.43 -7.01 4.34
CA LEU A 83 4.72 -6.83 5.02
C LEU A 83 4.57 -6.67 6.54
N TYR A 84 3.44 -6.18 7.06
CA TYR A 84 3.21 -6.04 8.51
C TYR A 84 2.57 -7.28 9.14
N THR A 85 1.82 -8.04 8.33
CA THR A 85 1.02 -9.17 8.83
C THR A 85 1.71 -10.52 8.66
N ALA A 86 2.68 -10.62 7.77
CA ALA A 86 3.37 -11.88 7.50
C ALA A 86 4.41 -12.24 8.57
N ASN A 87 4.56 -13.55 8.79
CA ASN A 87 5.63 -14.11 9.58
C ASN A 87 7.00 -13.91 8.88
N HIS A 88 8.06 -13.88 9.68
CA HIS A 88 9.44 -13.69 9.19
C HIS A 88 9.84 -14.63 8.04
N SER A 89 9.44 -15.91 8.10
CA SER A 89 9.74 -16.90 7.06
C SER A 89 9.13 -16.58 5.70
N LEU A 90 8.00 -15.86 5.67
CA LEU A 90 7.27 -15.52 4.45
C LEU A 90 7.72 -14.18 3.85
N LEU A 91 8.40 -13.32 4.61
CA LEU A 91 8.86 -12.01 4.15
C LEU A 91 9.76 -12.12 2.91
N ALA A 92 10.65 -13.10 2.87
CA ALA A 92 11.53 -13.33 1.72
C ALA A 92 10.74 -13.59 0.43
N SER A 93 9.63 -14.33 0.54
CA SER A 93 8.74 -14.58 -0.59
C SER A 93 7.94 -13.34 -0.98
N LEU A 94 7.52 -12.54 0.00
CA LEU A 94 6.81 -11.29 -0.26
C LEU A 94 7.68 -10.25 -0.96
N LEU A 95 8.98 -10.19 -0.67
CA LEU A 95 9.89 -9.29 -1.38
C LEU A 95 10.01 -9.59 -2.89
N ARG A 96 9.55 -10.77 -3.34
CA ARG A 96 9.47 -11.15 -4.76
C ARG A 96 8.07 -10.94 -5.37
N ASP A 97 7.11 -10.45 -4.59
CA ASP A 97 5.77 -10.12 -5.06
C ASP A 97 5.84 -9.06 -6.18
N SER A 98 5.10 -9.29 -7.27
CA SER A 98 5.13 -8.44 -8.46
C SER A 98 4.70 -7.01 -8.15
N HIS A 99 3.79 -6.79 -7.19
CA HIS A 99 3.39 -5.44 -6.82
C HIS A 99 4.48 -4.74 -6.00
N LEU A 100 5.15 -5.45 -5.09
CA LEU A 100 6.28 -4.90 -4.32
C LEU A 100 7.53 -4.66 -5.16
N SER A 101 7.65 -5.29 -6.33
CA SER A 101 8.74 -5.00 -7.28
C SER A 101 8.69 -3.57 -7.84
N LYS A 102 7.53 -2.90 -7.75
CA LYS A 102 7.30 -1.52 -8.22
C LYS A 102 7.83 -0.46 -7.23
N ILE A 103 8.17 -0.83 -6.00
CA ILE A 103 8.68 0.11 -4.99
C ILE A 103 10.20 -0.03 -4.81
N THR A 104 10.84 1.07 -4.43
CA THR A 104 12.30 1.11 -4.28
C THR A 104 12.76 0.32 -3.05
N PRO A 105 14.00 -0.18 -3.06
CA PRO A 105 14.66 -0.73 -1.87
C PRO A 105 14.56 0.12 -0.60
N SER A 106 14.70 1.44 -0.75
CA SER A 106 14.62 2.38 0.36
C SER A 106 13.23 2.44 0.97
N GLN A 107 12.19 2.50 0.13
CA GLN A 107 10.80 2.47 0.59
C GLN A 107 10.43 1.14 1.27
N LEU A 108 10.88 0.01 0.72
CA LEU A 108 10.69 -1.31 1.33
C LEU A 108 11.30 -1.37 2.74
N ARG A 109 12.53 -0.86 2.90
CA ARG A 109 13.16 -0.72 4.22
C ARG A 109 12.35 0.17 5.14
N GLY A 110 11.85 1.29 4.65
CA GLY A 110 10.99 2.21 5.40
C GLY A 110 9.73 1.52 5.95
N TYR A 111 9.04 0.74 5.13
CA TYR A 111 7.87 -0.03 5.59
C TYR A 111 8.26 -1.10 6.60
N LEU A 112 9.29 -1.90 6.34
CA LEU A 112 9.68 -2.97 7.25
C LEU A 112 10.20 -2.44 8.60
N ALA A 113 10.82 -1.26 8.62
CA ALA A 113 11.22 -0.55 9.84
C ALA A 113 10.06 -0.17 10.75
N GLN A 114 8.85 -0.08 10.20
CA GLN A 114 7.64 0.20 10.97
C GLN A 114 6.97 -1.05 11.54
N ARG A 115 7.53 -2.24 11.38
CA ARG A 115 7.00 -3.40 12.09
C ARG A 115 7.28 -3.29 13.58
N VAL A 116 6.31 -3.64 14.42
CA VAL A 116 6.51 -3.65 15.89
C VAL A 116 7.60 -4.61 16.34
N ASP A 117 7.79 -5.72 15.60
CA ASP A 117 8.80 -6.76 15.85
C ASP A 117 10.09 -6.53 15.05
N PHE A 118 10.30 -5.32 14.53
CA PHE A 118 11.44 -5.01 13.69
C PHE A 118 12.78 -5.24 14.40
N ASN A 119 13.66 -5.99 13.74
CA ASN A 119 15.04 -6.18 14.15
C ASN A 119 16.00 -5.85 12.98
N PRO A 120 16.88 -4.84 13.12
CA PRO A 120 17.82 -4.44 12.08
C PRO A 120 18.70 -5.59 11.56
N LYS A 121 19.12 -6.52 12.44
CA LYS A 121 19.97 -7.66 12.05
C LYS A 121 19.22 -8.63 11.14
N THR A 122 17.98 -8.98 11.52
CA THR A 122 17.11 -9.85 10.72
C THR A 122 16.87 -9.25 9.33
N MET A 123 16.76 -7.92 9.26
CA MET A 123 16.51 -7.20 8.03
C MET A 123 17.72 -7.12 7.09
N GLN A 124 18.94 -6.98 7.62
CA GLN A 124 20.15 -7.11 6.82
C GLN A 124 20.24 -8.49 6.17
N ILE A 125 20.00 -9.55 6.94
CA ILE A 125 20.00 -10.93 6.45
C ILE A 125 18.94 -11.12 5.37
N LEU A 126 17.73 -10.61 5.60
CA LEU A 126 16.61 -10.73 4.66
C LEU A 126 16.95 -10.09 3.31
N PHE A 127 17.48 -8.86 3.28
CA PHE A 127 17.78 -8.16 2.04
C PHE A 127 19.04 -8.67 1.35
N TYR A 128 20.11 -8.98 2.10
CA TYR A 128 21.37 -9.49 1.56
C TYR A 128 21.17 -10.82 0.83
N ASN A 129 20.38 -11.73 1.41
CA ASN A 129 20.19 -13.08 0.87
C ASN A 129 19.16 -13.17 -0.25
N ASN A 130 18.22 -12.22 -0.36
CA ASN A 130 17.05 -12.39 -1.23
C ASN A 130 16.99 -11.42 -2.40
N ASN A 131 17.90 -10.44 -2.50
CA ASN A 131 17.83 -9.51 -3.62
C ASN A 131 19.17 -8.82 -3.93
N PRO A 132 19.83 -9.13 -5.08
CA PRO A 132 21.15 -8.58 -5.42
C PRO A 132 21.14 -7.06 -5.67
N ARG A 133 19.96 -6.44 -5.88
CA ARG A 133 19.82 -4.97 -5.98
C ARG A 133 20.12 -4.23 -4.66
N TYR A 134 20.28 -4.95 -3.55
CA TYR A 134 20.44 -4.39 -2.20
C TYR A 134 21.89 -4.44 -1.71
N LEU A 135 22.82 -4.90 -2.54
CA LEU A 135 24.24 -5.10 -2.22
C LEU A 135 25.10 -3.81 -2.32
N TYR A 136 24.57 -2.72 -2.91
CA TYR A 136 25.41 -1.59 -3.38
C TYR A 136 25.08 -0.20 -2.83
N ASN A 137 24.29 -0.07 -1.75
CA ASN A 137 24.03 1.25 -1.15
C ASN A 137 24.33 1.21 0.35
N TYR A 138 25.58 1.50 0.69
CA TYR A 138 26.05 1.92 2.01
C TYR A 138 26.16 3.44 2.03
#